data_AF-A0A0E3PMD1-F1
#
_entry.id   AF-A0A0E3PMD1-F1
#
_cell.length_a   1.000
_cell.length_b   1.000
_cell.length_c   1.000
_cell.angle_alpha   90.00
_cell.angle_beta   90.00
_cell.angle_gamma   90.00
#
_symmetry.space_group_name_H-M   'P 1'
#
loop_
_entity.id
_entity.type
_entity.pdbx_description
1 polymer ?
#
loop_
_entity_poly.entity_id
_entity_poly.type
_entity_poly.pdbx_seq_one_letter_code
_entity_poly.pdbx_strand_id
1 'polypeptide(L)'
;MNLKTKIRAFPTIPNKNICVPIGSMLAVQYFYEKLNFSDVFGKHKSRGLDLNSLLIGLVSYKLTENFSIKEAGKWLNQKEILEILNLESFHEKVLYRTLEILGRNKEEILSDILGNLFSVYDFEETRYKTLTGQV
;
A
#
# COMPACT_ATOMS: atom_id res chain seq x y z
N MET A 1 -16.60 -39.12 41.81
CA MET A 1 -17.49 -38.57 40.77
C MET A 1 -16.67 -37.64 39.89
N ASN A 2 -16.58 -37.93 38.59
CA ASN A 2 -15.73 -37.19 37.64
C ASN A 2 -16.64 -36.29 36.77
N LEU A 3 -16.69 -34.99 37.06
CA LEU A 3 -17.48 -34.03 36.30
C LEU A 3 -16.70 -33.61 35.05
N LYS A 4 -16.89 -34.33 33.95
CA LYS A 4 -16.42 -33.89 32.63
C LYS A 4 -17.28 -32.72 32.15
N THR A 5 -16.80 -31.49 32.32
CA THR A 5 -17.35 -30.30 31.68
C THR A 5 -17.10 -30.37 30.18
N LYS A 6 -18.13 -30.74 29.40
CA LYS A 6 -18.12 -30.61 27.95
C LYS A 6 -18.10 -29.11 27.61
N ILE A 7 -16.96 -28.58 27.22
CA ILE A 7 -16.87 -27.25 26.60
C ILE A 7 -17.69 -27.34 25.30
N ARG A 8 -18.90 -26.78 25.29
CA ARG A 8 -19.64 -26.58 24.05
C ARG A 8 -18.98 -25.42 23.32
N ALA A 9 -18.14 -25.73 22.34
CA ALA A 9 -17.87 -24.77 21.28
C ALA A 9 -19.19 -24.58 20.52
N PHE A 10 -19.69 -23.35 20.49
CA PHE A 10 -20.76 -23.00 19.56
C PHE A 10 -20.24 -23.25 18.13
N PRO A 11 -21.03 -23.83 17.22
CA PRO A 11 -20.62 -23.94 15.83
C PRO A 11 -20.34 -22.54 15.31
N THR A 12 -19.07 -22.26 15.03
CA THR A 12 -18.67 -21.01 14.38
C THR A 12 -19.28 -21.02 12.99
N ILE A 13 -20.17 -20.07 12.69
CA ILE A 13 -20.54 -19.81 11.31
C ILE A 13 -19.25 -19.41 10.61
N PRO A 14 -18.82 -20.09 9.53
CA PRO A 14 -17.70 -19.63 8.75
C PRO A 14 -18.07 -18.23 8.26
N ASN A 15 -17.40 -17.20 8.78
CA ASN A 15 -17.28 -15.97 8.01
C ASN A 15 -16.56 -16.35 6.71
N LYS A 16 -16.69 -15.58 5.63
CA LYS A 16 -16.04 -15.88 4.33
C LYS A 16 -14.49 -15.96 4.38
N ASN A 17 -13.87 -16.11 5.54
CA ASN A 17 -12.45 -15.92 5.82
C ASN A 17 -11.96 -14.63 5.17
N ILE A 18 -12.67 -13.52 5.42
CA ILE A 18 -12.19 -12.21 5.01
C ILE A 18 -11.09 -11.84 6.01
N CYS A 19 -9.89 -12.36 5.79
CA CYS A 19 -8.69 -11.87 6.44
C CYS A 19 -8.32 -10.56 5.74
N VAL A 20 -8.90 -9.45 6.20
CA VAL A 20 -8.40 -8.14 5.80
C VAL A 20 -7.11 -7.92 6.59
N PRO A 21 -5.94 -7.84 5.95
CA PRO A 21 -4.67 -7.56 6.61
C PRO A 21 -4.61 -6.09 7.03
N ILE A 22 -5.46 -5.72 7.99
CA ILE A 22 -5.64 -4.34 8.45
C ILE A 22 -4.33 -3.74 8.96
N GLY A 23 -3.48 -4.56 9.60
CA GLY A 23 -2.16 -4.13 10.07
C GLY A 23 -1.26 -3.65 8.93
N SER A 24 -1.25 -4.36 7.79
CA SER A 24 -0.48 -3.96 6.62
C SER A 24 -1.04 -2.69 5.98
N MET A 25 -2.38 -2.58 5.87
CA MET A 25 -3.02 -1.36 5.37
C MET A 25 -2.70 -0.13 6.24
N LEU A 26 -2.83 -0.26 7.56
CA LEU A 26 -2.52 0.81 8.50
C LEU A 26 -1.04 1.20 8.44
N ALA A 27 -0.13 0.22 8.32
CA ALA A 27 1.29 0.50 8.15
C ALA A 27 1.56 1.28 6.86
N VAL A 28 0.94 0.88 5.74
CA VAL A 28 1.07 1.60 4.46
C VAL A 28 0.53 3.01 4.59
N GLN A 29 -0.67 3.21 5.13
CA GLN A 29 -1.25 4.54 5.35
C GLN A 29 -0.35 5.42 6.23
N TYR A 30 0.17 4.88 7.33
CA TYR A 30 1.09 5.60 8.22
C TYR A 30 2.36 6.07 7.49
N PHE A 31 3.02 5.20 6.73
CA PHE A 31 4.21 5.60 5.97
C PHE A 31 3.86 6.55 4.82
N TYR A 32 2.68 6.40 4.23
CA TYR A 32 2.18 7.27 3.18
C TYR A 32 2.04 8.71 3.66
N GLU A 33 1.47 8.90 4.85
CA GLU A 33 1.37 10.20 5.52
C GLU A 33 2.74 10.70 5.98
N LYS A 34 3.51 9.86 6.69
CA LYS A 34 4.80 10.24 7.26
C LYS A 34 5.81 10.72 6.21
N LEU A 35 5.78 10.12 5.01
CA LEU A 35 6.67 10.45 3.91
C LEU A 35 6.01 11.37 2.87
N ASN A 36 4.85 11.94 3.18
CA ASN A 36 4.09 12.83 2.30
C ASN A 36 3.93 12.30 0.86
N PHE A 37 3.63 11.01 0.73
CA PHE A 37 3.49 10.37 -0.58
C PHE A 37 2.26 10.87 -1.35
N SER A 38 1.28 11.47 -0.66
CA SER A 38 0.10 12.07 -1.30
C SER A 38 0.51 13.13 -2.33
N ASP A 39 1.48 13.98 -2.00
CA ASP A 39 1.95 15.04 -2.89
C ASP A 39 2.83 14.48 -4.02
N VAL A 40 3.63 13.44 -3.72
CA VAL A 40 4.47 12.76 -4.71
C VAL A 40 3.61 12.15 -5.81
N PHE A 41 2.60 11.36 -5.44
CA PHE A 41 1.81 10.63 -6.42
C PHE A 41 0.65 11.47 -6.97
N GLY A 42 0.03 12.31 -6.15
CA GLY A 42 -1.17 13.08 -6.50
C GLY A 42 -0.98 14.01 -7.70
N LYS A 43 0.23 14.54 -7.92
CA LYS A 43 0.53 15.41 -9.07
C LYS A 43 0.50 14.69 -10.43
N HIS A 44 0.55 13.37 -10.47
CA HIS A 44 0.62 12.59 -11.72
C HIS A 44 -0.73 12.13 -12.27
N LYS A 45 -1.84 12.35 -11.54
CA LYS A 45 -3.19 11.99 -12.01
C LYS A 45 -4.24 12.96 -11.51
N SER A 46 -4.93 13.61 -12.44
CA SER A 46 -5.93 14.64 -12.14
C SER A 46 -7.39 14.20 -12.29
N ARG A 47 -7.67 13.02 -12.85
CA ARG A 47 -9.03 12.57 -13.18
C ARG A 47 -9.26 11.08 -12.91
N GLY A 48 -10.51 10.73 -12.58
CA GLY A 48 -10.96 9.38 -12.28
C GLY A 48 -10.76 9.01 -10.81
N LEU A 49 -10.66 7.71 -10.52
CA LEU A 49 -10.41 7.23 -9.16
C LEU A 49 -9.09 7.78 -8.60
N ASP A 50 -9.09 8.06 -7.30
CA ASP A 50 -7.93 8.62 -6.61
C ASP A 50 -6.70 7.71 -6.76
N LEU A 51 -5.58 8.29 -7.22
CA LEU A 51 -4.33 7.56 -7.43
C LEU A 51 -3.76 7.09 -6.09
N ASN A 52 -3.84 7.93 -5.07
CA ASN A 52 -3.22 7.67 -3.78
C ASN A 52 -3.88 6.47 -3.10
N SER A 53 -5.21 6.43 -3.08
CA SER A 53 -6.01 5.31 -2.57
C SER A 53 -5.74 4.00 -3.33
N LEU A 54 -5.61 4.04 -4.66
CA LEU A 54 -5.26 2.87 -5.46
C LEU A 54 -3.85 2.34 -5.13
N LEU A 55 -2.89 3.23 -4.87
CA LEU A 55 -1.52 2.87 -4.51
C LEU A 55 -1.45 2.29 -3.10
N ILE A 56 -2.12 2.91 -2.12
CA ILE A 56 -2.24 2.36 -0.76
C ILE A 56 -2.79 0.95 -0.84
N GLY A 57 -3.86 0.75 -1.61
CA GLY A 57 -4.46 -0.56 -1.83
C GLY A 57 -3.50 -1.58 -2.46
N LEU A 58 -2.80 -1.19 -3.54
CA LEU A 58 -1.85 -2.07 -4.24
C LEU A 58 -0.67 -2.48 -3.36
N VAL A 59 -0.08 -1.53 -2.63
CA VAL A 59 1.04 -1.81 -1.72
C VAL A 59 0.57 -2.66 -0.55
N SER A 60 -0.60 -2.38 0.00
CA SER A 60 -1.18 -3.18 1.10
C SER A 60 -1.39 -4.63 0.68
N TYR A 61 -2.04 -4.84 -0.47
CA TYR A 61 -2.22 -6.17 -1.05
C TYR A 61 -0.87 -6.86 -1.30
N LYS A 62 0.13 -6.09 -1.76
CA LYS A 62 1.44 -6.63 -2.05
C LYS A 62 2.21 -7.08 -0.80
N LEU A 63 2.01 -6.43 0.34
CA LEU A 63 2.63 -6.85 1.60
C LEU A 63 2.02 -8.13 2.16
N THR A 64 0.88 -8.58 1.64
CA THR A 64 0.06 -9.62 2.28
C THR A 64 -0.16 -10.84 1.38
N GLU A 65 -0.22 -10.62 0.07
CA GLU A 65 -0.58 -11.62 -0.95
C GLU A 65 0.36 -11.56 -2.16
N ASN A 66 0.23 -12.54 -3.06
CA ASN A 66 1.05 -12.65 -4.27
C ASN A 66 0.65 -11.63 -5.36
N PHE A 67 1.66 -11.21 -6.16
CA PHE A 67 1.72 -10.06 -7.08
C PHE A 67 0.78 -10.04 -8.30
N SER A 68 -0.30 -10.82 -8.35
CA SER A 68 -1.22 -10.78 -9.49
C SER A 68 -2.09 -9.51 -9.43
N ILE A 69 -1.95 -8.63 -10.43
CA ILE A 69 -2.79 -7.42 -10.55
C ILE A 69 -4.27 -7.76 -10.71
N LYS A 70 -4.57 -8.89 -11.35
CA LYS A 70 -5.93 -9.41 -11.46
C LYS A 70 -6.52 -9.74 -10.08
N GLU A 71 -5.75 -10.44 -9.25
CA GLU A 71 -6.21 -10.80 -7.90
C GLU A 71 -6.22 -9.58 -6.97
N ALA A 72 -5.27 -8.65 -7.13
CA ALA A 72 -5.31 -7.34 -6.45
C ALA A 72 -6.59 -6.58 -6.78
N GLY A 73 -7.02 -6.59 -8.06
CA GLY A 73 -8.28 -6.00 -8.50
C GLY A 73 -9.50 -6.61 -7.82
N LYS A 74 -9.55 -7.94 -7.70
CA LYS A 74 -10.64 -8.61 -6.97
C LYS A 74 -10.62 -8.29 -5.47
N TRP A 75 -9.44 -8.29 -4.86
CA TRP A 75 -9.27 -7.99 -3.44
C TRP A 75 -9.67 -6.54 -3.12
N LEU A 76 -9.23 -5.57 -3.92
CA LEU A 76 -9.59 -4.16 -3.76
C LEU A 76 -11.07 -3.87 -3.98
N ASN A 77 -11.76 -4.69 -4.76
CA ASN A 77 -13.21 -4.57 -4.97
C ASN A 77 -14.05 -5.25 -3.88
N GLN A 78 -13.44 -5.80 -2.82
CA GLN A 78 -14.19 -6.20 -1.63
C GLN A 78 -14.77 -4.96 -0.96
N LYS A 79 -16.02 -5.06 -0.50
CA LYS A 79 -16.80 -3.93 0.03
C LYS A 79 -16.05 -3.22 1.16
N GLU A 80 -15.48 -3.99 2.07
CA GLU A 80 -14.75 -3.50 3.24
C GLU A 80 -13.49 -2.72 2.82
N ILE A 81 -12.80 -3.15 1.78
CA ILE A 81 -11.58 -2.49 1.29
C ILE A 81 -11.92 -1.20 0.54
N LEU A 82 -12.98 -1.24 -0.28
CA LEU A 82 -13.51 -0.04 -0.95
C LEU A 82 -13.92 1.03 0.06
N GLU A 83 -14.58 0.65 1.15
CA GLU A 83 -14.97 1.55 2.24
C GLU A 83 -13.74 2.16 2.95
N ILE A 84 -12.73 1.36 3.29
CA ILE A 84 -11.51 1.85 3.94
C ILE A 84 -10.72 2.82 3.05
N LEU A 85 -10.67 2.54 1.75
CA LEU A 85 -9.91 3.36 0.79
C LEU A 85 -10.75 4.49 0.17
N ASN A 86 -12.03 4.62 0.56
CA ASN A 86 -12.97 5.57 -0.04
C ASN A 86 -12.99 5.48 -1.59
N LEU A 87 -13.06 4.26 -2.10
CA LEU A 87 -13.09 3.96 -3.54
C LEU A 87 -14.45 3.40 -3.96
N GLU A 88 -14.85 3.69 -5.19
CA GLU A 88 -15.95 2.99 -5.86
C GLU A 88 -15.44 1.70 -6.53
N SER A 89 -16.34 0.73 -6.77
CA SER A 89 -15.97 -0.48 -7.51
C SER A 89 -15.45 -0.16 -8.91
N PHE A 90 -14.43 -0.90 -9.34
CA PHE A 90 -13.75 -0.65 -10.61
C PHE A 90 -13.28 -1.91 -11.32
N HIS A 91 -13.05 -1.79 -12.62
CA HIS A 91 -12.46 -2.84 -13.44
C HIS A 91 -10.93 -2.94 -13.22
N GLU A 92 -10.36 -4.15 -13.13
CA GLU A 92 -8.93 -4.42 -12.88
C GLU A 92 -7.96 -3.63 -13.79
N LYS A 93 -8.39 -3.31 -15.02
CA LYS A 93 -7.70 -2.40 -15.98
C LYS A 93 -7.30 -1.04 -15.38
N VAL A 94 -8.01 -0.54 -14.38
CA VAL A 94 -7.65 0.69 -13.66
C VAL A 94 -6.30 0.54 -12.95
N LEU A 95 -5.98 -0.63 -12.41
CA LEU A 95 -4.70 -0.89 -11.75
C LEU A 95 -3.55 -0.95 -12.76
N TYR A 96 -3.77 -1.55 -13.93
CA TYR A 96 -2.78 -1.53 -15.01
C TYR A 96 -2.47 -0.11 -15.49
N ARG A 97 -3.50 0.73 -15.67
CA ARG A 97 -3.32 2.15 -16.01
C ARG A 97 -2.61 2.92 -14.90
N THR A 98 -2.89 2.58 -13.65
CA THR A 98 -2.21 3.15 -12.49
C THR A 98 -0.71 2.86 -12.54
N LEU A 99 -0.31 1.60 -12.76
CA LEU A 99 1.09 1.22 -12.92
C LEU A 99 1.74 1.86 -14.15
N GLU A 100 0.99 2.03 -15.24
CA GLU A 100 1.48 2.71 -16.44
C GLU A 100 1.82 4.20 -16.15
N ILE A 101 0.96 4.89 -15.38
CA ILE A 101 1.24 6.27 -14.95
C ILE A 101 2.51 6.31 -14.09
N LEU A 102 2.66 5.38 -13.14
CA LEU A 102 3.89 5.30 -12.32
C LEU A 102 5.12 5.06 -13.20
N GLY A 103 5.04 4.12 -14.15
CA GLY A 103 6.14 3.76 -15.03
C GLY A 103 6.60 4.91 -15.90
N ARG A 104 5.67 5.74 -16.39
CA ARG A 104 5.97 6.94 -17.19
C ARG A 104 6.66 8.04 -16.39
N ASN A 105 6.39 8.14 -15.08
CA ASN A 105 6.93 9.19 -14.20
C ASN A 105 7.97 8.65 -13.19
N LYS A 106 8.51 7.45 -13.42
CA LYS A 106 9.28 6.70 -12.42
C LYS A 106 10.48 7.47 -11.86
N GLU A 107 11.16 8.26 -12.68
CA GLU A 107 12.40 8.95 -12.30
C GLU A 107 12.10 10.12 -11.35
N GLU A 108 11.07 10.91 -11.67
CA GLU A 108 10.59 12.00 -10.81
C GLU A 108 10.06 11.45 -9.49
N ILE A 109 9.20 10.43 -9.55
CA ILE A 109 8.67 9.75 -8.36
C ILE A 109 9.78 9.24 -7.46
N LEU A 110 10.81 8.58 -8.02
CA LEU A 110 11.95 8.08 -7.24
C LEU A 110 12.73 9.22 -6.59
N SER A 111 12.97 10.31 -7.33
CA SER A 111 13.66 11.49 -6.80
C SER A 111 12.89 12.11 -5.63
N ASP A 112 11.58 12.27 -5.75
CA ASP A 112 10.74 12.84 -4.70
C ASP A 112 10.66 11.94 -3.47
N ILE A 113 10.52 10.63 -3.66
CA ILE A 113 10.54 9.66 -2.55
C ILE A 113 11.86 9.75 -1.79
N LEU A 114 12.99 9.81 -2.51
CA LEU A 114 14.31 9.96 -1.88
C LEU A 114 14.42 11.29 -1.13
N GLY A 115 13.96 12.40 -1.71
CA GLY A 115 13.92 13.71 -1.05
C GLY A 115 13.10 13.69 0.25
N ASN A 116 11.93 13.06 0.22
CA ASN A 116 11.08 12.93 1.41
C ASN A 116 11.71 11.99 2.46
N LEU A 117 12.38 10.91 2.04
CA LEU A 117 13.10 10.03 2.95
C LEU A 117 14.25 10.75 3.66
N PHE A 118 15.11 11.47 2.93
CA PHE A 118 16.25 12.19 3.51
C PHE A 118 15.85 13.42 4.34
N SER A 119 14.67 13.99 4.11
CA SER A 119 14.17 15.09 4.94
C SER A 119 13.51 14.61 6.23
N VAL A 120 12.90 13.43 6.24
CA VAL A 120 12.21 12.87 7.41
C VAL A 120 13.16 12.08 8.32
N TYR A 121 14.15 11.41 7.74
CA TYR A 121 15.10 10.60 8.48
C TYR A 121 16.50 11.19 8.38
N ASP A 122 17.15 11.32 9.54
CA ASP A 122 18.57 11.65 9.63
C ASP A 122 19.38 10.40 9.27
N PHE A 123 19.56 10.17 7.98
CA PHE A 123 20.50 9.18 7.52
C PHE A 123 21.89 9.77 7.71
N GLU A 124 22.74 9.08 8.49
CA GLU A 124 24.18 9.32 8.47
C GLU A 124 24.61 9.36 7.00
N GLU A 125 24.98 10.54 6.50
CA GLU A 125 25.51 10.65 5.15
C GLU A 125 26.62 9.61 5.05
N THR A 126 26.44 8.61 4.19
CA THR A 126 27.57 7.90 3.63
C THR A 126 28.29 8.93 2.77
N ARG A 127 29.05 9.80 3.45
CA ARG A 127 30.16 10.56 2.91
C ARG A 127 31.10 9.51 2.35
N TYR A 128 30.81 9.03 1.14
CA TYR A 128 31.89 8.65 0.25
C TYR A 128 32.72 9.92 0.19
N LYS A 129 33.82 9.93 0.94
CA LYS A 129 34.94 10.80 0.63
C LYS A 129 35.29 10.40 -0.79
N THR A 130 34.68 11.06 -1.77
CA THR A 130 35.29 11.18 -3.08
C THR A 130 36.66 11.74 -2.74
N LEU A 131 37.67 10.90 -2.90
CA LEU A 131 39.06 11.33 -2.96
C LEU A 131 39.16 12.18 -4.23
N THR A 132 38.53 13.36 -4.22
CA THR A 132 38.86 14.45 -5.12
C THR A 132 40.27 14.82 -4.70
N GLY A 133 41.22 14.43 -5.54
CA GLY A 133 42.59 14.85 -5.45
C GLY A 133 42.65 16.33 -5.13
N GLN A 134 43.30 16.64 -4.01
CA GLN A 134 43.83 17.95 -3.75
C GLN A 134 45.34 17.83 -3.69
N VAL A 135 45.94 18.57 -4.62
CA VAL A 135 47.35 18.95 -4.83
C VAL A 135 48.28 17.88 -5.40
#